data_AF-A0A6I0VCH0-F1
#
_entry.id   AF-A0A6I0VCH0-F1
#
_cell.length_a   1.000
_cell.length_b   1.000
_cell.length_c   1.000
_cell.angle_alpha   90.00
_cell.angle_beta   90.00
_cell.angle_gamma   90.00
#
_symmetry.space_group_name_H-M   'P 1'
#
loop_
_entity.id
_entity.type
_entity.pdbx_description
1 polymer ?
#
loop_
_entity_poly.entity_id
_entity_poly.type
_entity_poly.pdbx_seq_one_letter_code
_entity_poly.pdbx_strand_id
1 'polypeptide(L)'
;MEYTKHGNNAALSIHVLDDTAMRALGFTDCVPEDWYLCRPVSDDRTTSLDVTAAKDGSDWRIDVLDEDFGQPYDYQWLLSQNPDLAYARRVAANVERELRVLADAGVLVGWEEGMYV
;
A
#
# COMPACT_ATOMS: atom_id res chain seq x y z
N MET A 1 1.37 6.97 -17.94
CA MET A 1 1.46 5.96 -16.88
C MET A 1 0.46 4.88 -17.23
N GLU A 2 0.88 3.62 -17.25
CA GLU A 2 -0.03 2.48 -17.42
C GLU A 2 -0.48 2.01 -16.03
N TYR A 3 -1.69 1.46 -15.94
CA TYR A 3 -2.28 1.02 -14.69
C TYR A 3 -2.69 -0.45 -14.78
N THR A 4 -2.63 -1.16 -13.66
CA THR A 4 -3.17 -2.52 -13.53
C THR A 4 -4.71 -2.48 -13.56
N LYS A 5 -5.35 -3.66 -13.58
CA LYS A 5 -6.82 -3.77 -13.48
C LYS A 5 -7.39 -3.20 -12.17
N HIS A 6 -6.54 -3.00 -11.15
CA HIS A 6 -6.90 -2.42 -9.85
C HIS A 6 -6.58 -0.93 -9.73
N GLY A 7 -6.05 -0.32 -10.80
CA GLY A 7 -5.69 1.11 -10.79
C GLY A 7 -4.31 1.43 -10.21
N ASN A 8 -3.54 0.42 -9.79
CA ASN A 8 -2.17 0.62 -9.33
C ASN A 8 -1.22 0.88 -10.51
N ASN A 9 -0.10 1.54 -10.24
CA ASN A 9 0.94 1.79 -11.23
C ASN A 9 1.53 0.47 -11.78
N ALA A 10 1.45 0.29 -13.11
CA ALA A 10 1.85 -0.97 -13.76
C ALA A 10 3.36 -1.26 -13.74
N ALA A 11 4.19 -0.30 -13.33
CA ALA A 11 5.62 -0.53 -13.09
C ALA A 11 5.90 -1.32 -11.80
N LEU A 12 4.91 -1.41 -10.90
CA LEU A 12 5.02 -2.08 -9.61
C LEU A 12 4.62 -3.56 -9.72
N SER A 13 5.14 -4.35 -8.79
CA SER A 13 4.64 -5.71 -8.55
C SER A 13 4.89 -6.12 -7.10
N ILE A 14 4.14 -7.10 -6.61
CA ILE A 14 4.37 -7.73 -5.31
C ILE A 14 5.01 -9.11 -5.51
N HIS A 15 6.15 -9.32 -4.86
CA HIS A 15 6.81 -10.61 -4.75
C HIS A 15 6.50 -11.23 -3.39
N VAL A 16 5.79 -12.36 -3.41
CA VAL A 16 5.45 -13.10 -2.19
C VAL A 16 6.68 -13.84 -1.67
N LEU A 17 7.08 -13.53 -0.45
CA LEU A 17 8.19 -14.20 0.24
C LEU A 17 7.69 -15.48 0.92
N ASP A 18 8.59 -16.18 1.63
CA ASP A 18 8.17 -17.29 2.47
C ASP A 18 7.23 -16.85 3.60
N ASP A 19 6.44 -17.81 4.08
CA ASP A 19 5.45 -17.68 5.13
C ASP A 19 5.95 -17.03 6.43
N THR A 20 7.22 -17.24 6.78
CA THR A 20 7.81 -16.67 8.01
C THR A 20 8.14 -15.20 7.79
N ALA A 21 8.73 -14.86 6.64
CA ALA A 21 9.04 -13.50 6.26
C ALA A 21 7.77 -12.63 6.10
N MET A 22 6.73 -13.16 5.44
CA MET A 22 5.46 -12.45 5.27
C MET A 22 4.82 -12.10 6.62
N ARG A 23 4.76 -13.07 7.55
CA ARG A 23 4.22 -12.85 8.91
C ARG A 23 5.10 -11.91 9.74
N ALA A 24 6.42 -11.95 9.58
CA ALA A 24 7.33 -11.02 10.25
C ALA A 24 7.12 -9.57 9.81
N LEU A 25 6.74 -9.34 8.54
CA LEU A 25 6.33 -8.03 8.02
C LEU A 25 4.92 -7.62 8.45
N GLY A 26 4.18 -8.53 9.09
CA GLY A 26 2.83 -8.32 9.61
C GLY A 26 1.70 -8.60 8.64
N PHE A 27 1.98 -9.29 7.52
CA PHE A 27 0.90 -9.83 6.69
C PHE A 27 0.18 -10.96 7.44
N THR A 28 -1.11 -11.07 7.17
CA THR A 28 -2.01 -12.11 7.66
C THR A 28 -2.58 -12.89 6.48
N ASP A 29 -2.94 -14.15 6.70
CA ASP A 29 -3.57 -15.02 5.72
C ASP A 29 -4.93 -15.53 6.23
N CYS A 30 -5.71 -14.62 6.81
CA CYS A 30 -7.09 -14.88 7.25
C CYS A 30 -7.96 -15.39 6.08
N VAL A 31 -7.67 -14.93 4.86
CA VAL A 31 -8.10 -15.58 3.62
C VAL A 31 -6.97 -16.54 3.21
N PRO A 32 -7.20 -17.86 3.16
CA PRO A 32 -6.12 -18.84 2.96
C PRO A 32 -5.28 -18.64 1.70
N GLU A 33 -5.91 -18.12 0.64
CA GLU A 33 -5.32 -17.92 -0.69
C GLU A 33 -4.53 -16.61 -0.81
N ASP A 34 -4.71 -15.67 0.12
CA ASP A 34 -4.18 -14.32 0.02
C ASP A 34 -3.31 -13.96 1.22
N TRP A 35 -2.35 -13.08 0.97
CA TRP A 35 -1.71 -12.28 1.99
C TRP A 35 -2.38 -10.92 2.05
N TYR A 36 -2.64 -10.46 3.27
CA TYR A 36 -3.20 -9.14 3.53
C TYR A 36 -2.44 -8.41 4.63
N LEU A 37 -2.02 -7.19 4.34
CA LEU A 37 -1.43 -6.24 5.27
C LEU A 37 -2.33 -5.02 5.37
N CYS A 38 -2.61 -4.58 6.60
CA CYS A 38 -3.26 -3.30 6.90
C CYS A 38 -2.36 -2.53 7.86
N ARG A 39 -1.95 -1.31 7.47
CA ARG A 39 -1.09 -0.43 8.27
C ARG A 39 -1.74 0.93 8.42
N PRO A 40 -2.07 1.37 9.65
CA PRO A 40 -2.50 2.74 9.87
C PRO A 40 -1.43 3.73 9.42
N VAL A 41 -1.79 4.67 8.55
CA VAL A 41 -0.92 5.73 8.04
C VAL A 41 -1.33 7.12 8.54
N SER A 42 -2.31 7.19 9.44
CA SER A 42 -2.71 8.38 10.18
C SER A 42 -2.64 8.17 11.70
N ASP A 43 -2.41 9.27 12.45
CA ASP A 43 -2.27 9.23 13.91
C ASP A 43 -3.59 8.82 14.61
N ASP A 44 -4.73 9.18 14.02
CA ASP A 44 -6.08 8.81 14.46
C ASP A 44 -6.51 7.41 14.00
N ARG A 45 -5.70 6.75 13.16
CA ARG A 45 -5.93 5.41 12.60
C ARG A 45 -7.19 5.29 11.74
N THR A 46 -7.69 6.39 11.21
CA THR A 46 -8.81 6.41 10.26
C THR A 46 -8.36 6.34 8.80
N THR A 47 -7.05 6.40 8.51
CA THR A 47 -6.51 6.12 7.18
C THR A 47 -5.50 4.97 7.26
N SER A 48 -5.60 4.00 6.36
CA SER A 48 -4.70 2.86 6.32
C SER A 48 -4.12 2.61 4.92
N LEU A 49 -2.94 1.97 4.89
CA LEU A 49 -2.35 1.37 3.69
C LEU A 49 -2.67 -0.12 3.73
N ASP A 50 -3.33 -0.56 2.66
CA ASP A 50 -3.75 -1.94 2.46
C ASP A 50 -2.93 -2.55 1.34
N VAL A 51 -2.38 -3.74 1.57
CA VAL A 51 -1.70 -4.52 0.55
C VAL A 51 -2.25 -5.93 0.54
N THR A 52 -2.84 -6.31 -0.59
CA THR A 52 -3.33 -7.66 -0.85
C THR A 52 -2.49 -8.30 -1.93
N ALA A 53 -2.08 -9.56 -1.75
CA ALA A 53 -1.38 -10.33 -2.77
C ALA A 53 -1.80 -11.79 -2.73
N ALA A 54 -2.18 -12.34 -3.89
CA ALA A 54 -2.46 -13.76 -4.02
C ALA A 54 -1.17 -14.56 -3.75
N LYS A 55 -1.26 -15.64 -2.96
CA LYS A 55 -0.09 -16.45 -2.58
C LYS A 55 0.61 -17.10 -3.78
N ASP A 56 -0.10 -17.30 -4.88
CA ASP A 56 0.45 -17.82 -6.14
C ASP A 56 1.08 -16.72 -7.03
N GLY A 57 1.01 -15.45 -6.61
CA GLY A 57 1.52 -14.29 -7.34
C GLY A 57 0.67 -13.87 -8.54
N SER A 58 -0.54 -14.42 -8.70
CA SER A 58 -1.41 -14.14 -9.85
C SER A 58 -2.09 -12.77 -9.82
N ASP A 59 -2.24 -12.19 -8.63
CA ASP A 59 -2.90 -10.91 -8.43
C ASP A 59 -2.35 -10.17 -7.22
N TRP A 60 -2.44 -8.84 -7.24
CA TRP A 60 -2.07 -7.99 -6.11
C TRP A 60 -2.77 -6.63 -6.22
N ARG A 61 -2.89 -5.95 -5.08
CA ARG A 61 -3.49 -4.62 -4.98
C ARG A 61 -2.87 -3.84 -3.83
N ILE A 62 -2.67 -2.55 -4.05
CA ILE A 62 -2.34 -1.58 -2.99
C ILE A 62 -3.46 -0.55 -2.94
N ASP A 63 -3.98 -0.25 -1.76
CA ASP A 63 -4.92 0.84 -1.56
C ASP A 63 -4.49 1.70 -0.37
N VAL A 64 -4.87 2.97 -0.41
CA VAL A 64 -4.93 3.79 0.79
C VAL A 64 -6.39 4.09 1.05
N LEU A 65 -6.92 3.68 2.20
CA LEU A 65 -8.34 3.74 2.51
C LEU A 65 -8.61 4.71 3.66
N ASP A 66 -9.73 5.44 3.55
CA ASP A 66 -10.43 6.04 4.68
C ASP A 66 -11.29 4.95 5.33
N GLU A 67 -10.89 4.51 6.53
CA GLU A 67 -11.48 3.40 7.29
C GLU A 67 -12.85 3.74 7.86
N ASP A 68 -13.20 5.01 8.03
CA ASP A 68 -14.53 5.40 8.54
C ASP A 68 -15.61 5.15 7.48
N PHE A 69 -15.24 5.17 6.20
CA PHE A 69 -16.17 5.04 5.06
C PHE A 69 -15.84 3.89 4.10
N GLY A 70 -14.67 3.25 4.23
CA GLY A 70 -14.17 2.21 3.34
C GLY A 70 -13.90 2.71 1.92
N GLN A 71 -13.56 3.99 1.76
CA GLN A 71 -13.37 4.63 0.45
C GLN A 71 -11.88 4.88 0.18
N PRO A 72 -11.43 4.85 -1.09
CA PRO A 72 -10.08 5.25 -1.43
C PRO A 72 -9.78 6.68 -0.98
N TYR A 73 -8.68 6.85 -0.24
CA TYR A 73 -8.14 8.13 0.16
C TYR A 73 -6.95 8.49 -0.74
N ASP A 74 -7.24 9.11 -1.89
CA ASP A 74 -6.24 9.52 -2.88
C ASP A 74 -5.47 10.78 -2.42
N TYR A 75 -4.55 10.55 -1.48
CA TYR A 75 -3.71 11.60 -0.91
C TYR A 75 -2.81 12.26 -1.97
N GLN A 76 -2.41 11.52 -3.02
CA GLN A 76 -1.55 12.04 -4.08
C GLN A 76 -2.30 13.04 -4.96
N TRP A 77 -3.54 12.73 -5.34
CA TRP A 77 -4.41 13.69 -6.00
C TRP A 77 -4.71 14.89 -5.10
N LEU A 78 -5.05 14.68 -3.82
CA LEU A 78 -5.30 15.78 -2.88
C LEU A 78 -4.11 16.74 -2.79
N LEU A 79 -2.89 16.22 -2.68
CA LEU A 79 -1.67 17.03 -2.65
C LEU A 79 -1.35 17.70 -3.98
N SER A 80 -1.75 17.10 -5.11
CA SER A 80 -1.65 17.75 -6.43
C SER A 80 -2.55 18.99 -6.53
N GLN A 81 -3.69 18.98 -5.83
CA GLN A 81 -4.63 20.11 -5.80
C GLN A 81 -4.23 21.15 -4.75
N ASN A 82 -3.77 20.70 -3.58
CA ASN A 82 -3.29 21.56 -2.52
C ASN A 82 -2.13 20.88 -1.75
N PRO A 83 -0.88 21.27 -2.04
CA PRO A 83 0.31 20.64 -1.45
C PRO A 83 0.49 20.94 0.04
N ASP A 84 -0.30 21.86 0.61
CA ASP A 84 -0.24 22.25 2.02
C ASP A 84 -1.34 21.59 2.87
N LEU A 85 -2.09 20.62 2.30
CA LEU A 85 -3.05 19.82 3.07
C LEU A 85 -2.34 18.99 4.14
N ALA A 86 -2.35 19.49 5.37
CA ALA A 86 -1.58 18.94 6.47
C ALA A 86 -1.87 17.46 6.76
N TYR A 87 -3.12 17.02 6.61
CA TYR A 87 -3.49 15.62 6.82
C TYR A 87 -2.93 14.72 5.71
N ALA A 88 -3.17 15.08 4.44
CA ALA A 88 -2.66 14.35 3.28
C ALA A 88 -1.13 14.28 3.26
N ARG A 89 -0.41 15.32 3.70
CA ARG A 89 1.07 15.29 3.82
C ARG A 89 1.56 14.27 4.87
N ARG A 90 0.84 14.13 5.99
CA ARG A 90 1.20 13.14 7.02
C ARG A 90 0.93 11.73 6.52
N VAL A 91 -0.23 11.51 5.90
CA VAL A 91 -0.57 10.25 5.24
C VAL A 91 0.51 9.90 4.21
N ALA A 92 0.86 10.82 3.32
CA ALA A 92 1.92 10.61 2.33
C ALA A 92 3.25 10.18 2.96
N ALA A 93 3.72 10.89 3.99
CA ALA A 93 4.98 10.58 4.66
C ALA A 93 4.97 9.20 5.34
N ASN A 94 3.82 8.77 5.87
CA ASN A 94 3.68 7.45 6.48
C ASN A 94 3.52 6.35 5.41
N VAL A 95 2.76 6.58 4.35
CA VAL A 95 2.65 5.66 3.20
C VAL A 95 4.04 5.41 2.59
N GLU A 96 4.82 6.45 2.30
CA GLU A 96 6.18 6.34 1.79
C GLU A 96 7.10 5.53 2.72
N ARG A 97 6.94 5.67 4.04
CA ARG A 97 7.69 4.87 5.03
C ARG A 97 7.33 3.38 4.92
N GLU A 98 6.05 3.05 4.86
CA GLU A 98 5.61 1.65 4.78
C GLU A 98 5.99 1.02 3.42
N LEU A 99 5.85 1.76 2.31
CA LEU A 99 6.27 1.30 0.98
C LEU A 99 7.79 1.04 0.94
N ARG A 100 8.60 1.90 1.57
CA ARG A 100 10.04 1.68 1.70
C ARG A 100 10.34 0.40 2.47
N VAL A 101 9.65 0.14 3.58
CA VAL A 101 9.82 -1.11 4.34
C VAL A 101 9.53 -2.33 3.46
N LEU A 102 8.46 -2.28 2.65
CA LEU A 102 8.12 -3.36 1.73
C LEU A 102 9.13 -3.51 0.59
N ALA A 103 9.65 -2.41 0.07
CA ALA A 103 10.67 -2.42 -0.99
C ALA A 103 12.02 -2.95 -0.49
N ASP A 104 12.47 -2.48 0.68
CA ASP A 104 13.71 -2.94 1.32
C ASP A 104 13.67 -4.43 1.68
N ALA A 105 12.48 -4.94 2.03
CA ALA A 105 12.26 -6.36 2.27
C ALA A 105 12.17 -7.20 0.97
N GLY A 106 12.10 -6.57 -0.20
CA GLY A 106 11.96 -7.23 -1.49
C GLY A 106 10.54 -7.72 -1.80
N VAL A 107 9.53 -7.25 -1.06
CA VAL A 107 8.11 -7.52 -1.32
C VAL A 107 7.59 -6.61 -2.43
N LEU A 108 7.85 -5.30 -2.33
CA LEU A 108 7.45 -4.32 -3.34
C LEU A 108 8.58 -4.12 -4.35
N VAL A 109 8.35 -4.46 -5.60
CA VAL A 109 9.36 -4.40 -6.67
C VAL A 109 9.01 -3.30 -7.67
N GLY A 110 10.03 -2.54 -8.10
CA GLY A 110 9.89 -1.46 -9.08
C GLY A 110 9.49 -0.10 -8.49
N TRP A 111 9.37 -0.02 -7.17
CA TRP A 111 9.03 1.22 -6.47
C TRP A 111 10.23 2.14 -6.27
N GLU A 112 9.98 3.44 -6.44
CA GLU A 112 10.84 4.55 -6.09
C GLU A 112 10.02 5.59 -5.31
N GLU A 113 10.66 6.32 -4.39
CA GLU A 113 10.01 7.34 -3.58
C GLU A 113 9.30 8.40 -4.45
N GLY A 114 8.05 8.72 -4.12
CA GLY A 114 7.21 9.66 -4.87
C GLY A 114 6.48 9.06 -6.07
N MET A 115 6.62 7.75 -6.35
CA MET A 115 5.79 7.09 -7.35
C MET A 115 4.32 7.08 -6.94
N TYR A 116 3.44 7.15 -7.94
CA TYR A 116 2.02 6.87 -7.73
C TYR A 116 1.83 5.39 -7.40
N VAL A 117 1.06 5.10 -6.36
CA VAL A 117 0.73 3.73 -5.91
C VAL A 117 -0.74 3.42 -6.07
#